data_AF-A0A7C2CWV6-F1
#
_entry.id   AF-A0A7C2CWV6-F1
#
_cell.length_a   1.000
_cell.length_b   1.000
_cell.length_c   1.000
_cell.angle_alpha   90.00
_cell.angle_beta   90.00
_cell.angle_gamma   90.00
#
_symmetry.space_group_name_H-M   'P 1'
#
loop_
_entity.id
_entity.type
_entity.pdbx_description
1 polymer ?
#
loop_
_entity_poly.entity_id
_entity_poly.type
_entity_poly.pdbx_seq_one_letter_code
_entity_poly.pdbx_strand_id
1 'polypeptide(L)'
;RLIVEIQKVANCTIIADPSSANRLRHIVPSDKLREIYVGEEIKVGDVSVKAEKCNHPAVKPVTYIITSEDGVKVFHTADSLPYPELAAIGEREKFDVVFCTVGIAPSTSPETGFEIARLTKPQVAVPYHTNSVAQQQKFADLLKKELPRTACLIPELNKIYQVSKRK
;
A
#
# COMPACT_ATOMS: atom_id res chain seq x y z
N ARG A 1 3.51 -21.34 -4.15
CA ARG A 1 4.72 -21.80 -4.86
C ARG A 1 5.73 -20.65 -5.02
N LEU A 2 5.37 -19.50 -5.59
CA LEU A 2 6.27 -18.33 -5.61
C LEU A 2 6.70 -17.77 -4.23
N ILE A 3 5.77 -17.50 -3.30
CA ILE A 3 6.10 -16.90 -1.98
C ILE A 3 7.12 -17.76 -1.20
N VAL A 4 6.96 -19.09 -1.24
CA VAL A 4 7.88 -20.03 -0.57
C VAL A 4 9.24 -20.06 -1.25
N GLU A 5 9.29 -19.96 -2.58
CA GLU A 5 10.55 -19.89 -3.32
C GLU A 5 11.30 -18.59 -3.00
N ILE A 6 10.62 -17.44 -2.99
CA ILE A 6 11.21 -16.15 -2.58
C ILE A 6 11.76 -16.25 -1.15
N GLN A 7 10.98 -16.81 -0.22
CA GLN A 7 11.41 -16.97 1.16
C GLN A 7 12.65 -17.86 1.28
N LYS A 8 12.71 -18.99 0.56
CA LYS A 8 13.87 -19.90 0.58
C LYS A 8 15.13 -19.25 0.03
N VAL A 9 15.01 -18.50 -1.06
CA VAL A 9 16.16 -17.84 -1.71
C VAL A 9 16.64 -16.64 -0.90
N ALA A 10 15.73 -15.80 -0.40
CA ALA A 10 16.08 -14.58 0.32
C ALA A 10 16.27 -14.79 1.83
N ASN A 11 15.86 -15.95 2.38
CA ASN A 11 15.76 -16.23 3.82
C ASN A 11 15.00 -15.15 4.61
N CYS A 12 14.06 -14.48 3.96
CA CYS A 12 13.36 -13.31 4.49
C CYS A 12 12.25 -13.68 5.48
N THR A 13 11.81 -12.68 6.25
CA THR A 13 10.59 -12.75 7.06
C THR A 13 9.39 -12.44 6.17
N ILE A 14 8.33 -13.23 6.27
CA ILE A 14 7.04 -12.97 5.66
C ILE A 14 6.12 -12.36 6.72
N ILE A 15 5.59 -11.18 6.42
CA ILE A 15 4.54 -10.54 7.22
C ILE A 15 3.25 -10.62 6.41
N ALA A 16 2.18 -11.12 7.01
CA ALA A 16 0.92 -11.33 6.30
C ALA A 16 -0.31 -11.15 7.21
N ASP A 17 -1.45 -10.81 6.60
CA ASP A 17 -2.73 -10.81 7.30
C ASP A 17 -3.08 -12.23 7.80
N PRO A 18 -3.96 -12.38 8.79
CA PRO A 18 -4.23 -13.68 9.41
C PRO A 18 -4.74 -14.74 8.42
N SER A 19 -5.49 -14.34 7.39
CA SER A 19 -6.02 -15.29 6.40
C SER A 19 -4.90 -15.82 5.51
N SER A 20 -4.01 -14.94 5.07
CA SER A 20 -2.85 -15.30 4.27
C SER A 20 -1.83 -16.11 5.07
N ALA A 21 -1.52 -15.71 6.30
CA ALA A 21 -0.61 -16.45 7.17
C ALA A 21 -1.12 -17.87 7.47
N ASN A 22 -2.42 -18.02 7.75
CA ASN A 22 -3.05 -19.33 7.94
C ASN A 22 -2.85 -20.28 6.73
N ARG A 23 -2.86 -19.74 5.51
CA ARG A 23 -2.58 -20.51 4.29
C ARG A 23 -1.10 -20.86 4.12
N LEU A 24 -0.20 -20.06 4.70
CA LEU A 24 1.25 -20.21 4.58
C LEU A 24 1.89 -21.04 5.71
N ARG A 25 1.24 -21.16 6.87
CA ARG A 25 1.83 -21.75 8.10
C ARG A 25 2.38 -23.17 7.96
N HIS A 26 1.86 -23.95 7.00
CA HIS A 26 2.27 -25.34 6.77
C HIS A 26 3.39 -25.48 5.73
N ILE A 27 3.74 -24.40 5.05
CA ILE A 27 4.71 -24.40 3.93
C ILE A 27 5.84 -23.37 4.11
N VAL A 28 5.74 -22.51 5.11
CA VAL A 28 6.77 -21.54 5.52
C VAL A 28 7.21 -21.89 6.94
N PRO A 29 8.53 -21.87 7.25
CA PRO A 29 9.00 -22.05 8.62
C PRO A 29 8.34 -21.08 9.61
N SER A 30 7.97 -21.56 10.79
CA SER A 30 7.21 -20.78 11.78
C SER A 30 7.96 -19.55 12.29
N ASP A 31 9.30 -19.60 12.34
CA ASP A 31 10.16 -18.47 12.70
C ASP A 31 10.27 -17.41 11.58
N LYS A 32 9.82 -17.75 10.37
CA LYS A 32 9.86 -16.88 9.18
C LYS A 32 8.49 -16.33 8.79
N LEU A 33 7.42 -16.72 9.47
CA LEU A 33 6.07 -16.25 9.21
C LEU A 33 5.55 -15.46 10.40
N ARG A 34 5.17 -14.20 10.16
CA ARG A 34 4.56 -13.32 11.16
C ARG A 34 3.18 -12.89 10.70
N GLU A 35 2.20 -13.15 11.54
CA GLU A 35 0.88 -12.55 11.42
C GLU A 35 0.94 -11.08 11.85
N ILE A 36 0.13 -10.25 11.21
CA ILE A 36 -0.06 -8.85 11.62
C ILE A 36 -1.55 -8.47 11.58
N TYR A 37 -1.98 -7.77 12.61
CA TYR A 37 -3.36 -7.31 12.81
C TYR A 37 -3.45 -5.79 12.70
N VAL A 38 -4.64 -5.27 12.41
CA VAL A 38 -4.90 -3.83 12.34
C VAL A 38 -4.45 -3.14 13.63
N GLY A 39 -3.66 -2.07 13.49
CA GLY A 39 -3.09 -1.32 14.61
C GLY A 39 -1.73 -1.83 15.10
N GLU A 40 -1.29 -3.01 14.66
CA GLU A 40 0.03 -3.53 14.99
C GLU A 40 1.12 -2.97 14.08
N GLU A 41 2.33 -2.92 14.63
CA GLU A 41 3.54 -2.53 13.93
C GLU A 41 4.64 -3.57 14.18
N ILE A 42 5.28 -4.01 13.11
CA ILE A 42 6.38 -4.97 13.11
C ILE A 42 7.64 -4.29 12.59
N LYS A 43 8.71 -4.34 13.38
CA LYS A 43 10.04 -3.90 12.94
C LYS A 43 10.83 -5.04 12.31
N VAL A 44 11.53 -4.72 11.21
CA VAL A 44 12.49 -5.59 10.51
C VAL A 44 13.76 -4.78 10.28
N GLY A 45 14.72 -4.90 11.21
CA GLY A 45 15.85 -3.97 11.26
C GLY A 45 15.36 -2.54 11.52
N ASP A 46 15.82 -1.60 10.70
CA ASP A 46 15.43 -0.17 10.77
C ASP A 46 14.14 0.16 10.00
N VAL A 47 13.56 -0.82 9.31
CA VAL A 47 12.28 -0.69 8.61
C VAL A 47 11.13 -1.06 9.54
N SER A 48 10.01 -0.35 9.46
CA SER A 48 8.75 -0.74 10.12
C SER A 48 7.63 -1.03 9.13
N VAL A 49 6.80 -1.99 9.48
CA VAL A 49 5.58 -2.37 8.74
C VAL A 49 4.41 -2.30 9.71
N LYS A 50 3.52 -1.34 9.50
CA LYS A 50 2.30 -1.16 10.28
C LYS A 50 1.08 -1.55 9.47
N ALA A 51 0.15 -2.26 10.10
CA ALA A 51 -1.11 -2.66 9.46
C ALA A 51 -2.24 -1.69 9.83
N GLU A 52 -3.00 -1.27 8.82
CA GLU A 52 -4.18 -0.42 8.96
C GLU A 52 -5.42 -1.10 8.34
N LYS A 53 -6.61 -0.55 8.64
CA LYS A 53 -7.89 -1.06 8.13
C LYS A 53 -7.90 -1.10 6.59
N CYS A 54 -8.48 -2.17 6.03
CA CYS A 54 -8.75 -2.30 4.60
C CYS A 54 -10.26 -2.40 4.37
N ASN A 55 -10.82 -1.50 3.56
CA ASN A 55 -12.23 -1.51 3.18
C ASN A 55 -12.42 -2.37 1.92
N HIS A 56 -12.37 -3.68 2.12
CA HIS A 56 -12.50 -4.69 1.07
C HIS A 56 -13.26 -5.91 1.62
N PRO A 57 -14.12 -6.59 0.82
CA PRO A 57 -14.91 -7.73 1.28
C PRO A 57 -14.08 -9.03 1.38
N ALA A 58 -13.02 -9.02 2.20
CA ALA A 58 -12.26 -10.22 2.59
C ALA A 58 -12.38 -10.44 4.10
N VAL A 59 -11.98 -11.62 4.58
CA VAL A 59 -12.22 -12.05 5.97
C VAL A 59 -11.51 -11.15 6.99
N LYS A 60 -10.22 -10.86 6.78
CA LYS A 60 -9.41 -9.98 7.65
C LYS A 60 -8.32 -9.23 6.85
N PRO A 61 -8.67 -8.46 5.81
CA PRO A 61 -7.68 -7.76 5.00
C PRO A 61 -7.05 -6.60 5.80
N VAL A 62 -5.80 -6.30 5.49
CA VAL A 62 -5.09 -5.14 6.03
C VAL A 62 -4.45 -4.34 4.89
N THR A 63 -4.25 -3.06 5.13
CA THR A 63 -3.36 -2.20 4.33
C THR A 63 -2.04 -2.04 5.07
N TYR A 64 -0.97 -1.65 4.36
CA TYR A 64 0.36 -1.56 4.95
C TYR A 64 0.94 -0.15 4.86
N ILE A 65 1.42 0.36 5.97
CA ILE A 65 2.33 1.50 6.03
C ILE A 65 3.74 0.94 6.23
N ILE A 66 4.61 1.24 5.28
CA ILE A 66 6.03 0.84 5.32
C ILE A 66 6.83 2.11 5.55
N THR A 67 7.61 2.14 6.65
CA THR A 67 8.57 3.22 6.90
C THR A 67 9.98 2.69 6.67
N SER A 68 10.70 3.28 5.71
CA SER A 68 12.10 2.96 5.44
C SER A 68 13.03 3.46 6.54
N GLU A 69 14.29 3.03 6.47
CA GLU A 69 15.39 3.44 7.34
C GLU A 69 15.66 4.95 7.33
N ASP A 70 15.39 5.63 6.22
CA ASP A 70 15.51 7.09 6.08
C ASP A 70 14.17 7.83 6.35
N GLY A 71 13.17 7.10 6.84
CA GLY A 71 11.90 7.64 7.32
C GLY A 71 10.87 7.93 6.23
N VAL A 72 11.08 7.51 4.97
CA VAL A 72 10.06 7.57 3.91
C VAL A 72 8.90 6.66 4.29
N LYS A 73 7.68 7.21 4.32
CA LYS A 73 6.45 6.47 4.61
C LYS A 73 5.66 6.20 3.34
N VAL A 74 5.56 4.92 3.00
CA VAL A 74 4.78 4.41 1.87
C VAL A 74 3.50 3.76 2.41
N PHE A 75 2.35 4.16 1.88
CA PHE A 75 1.07 3.53 2.18
C PHE A 75 0.59 2.71 0.99
N HIS A 76 0.55 1.38 1.17
CA HIS A 76 0.01 0.45 0.19
C HIS A 76 -1.41 0.05 0.59
N THR A 77 -2.39 0.49 -0.21
CA THR A 77 -3.81 0.42 0.14
C THR A 77 -4.47 -0.93 -0.14
N ALA A 78 -3.72 -1.91 -0.65
CA ALA A 78 -4.27 -3.18 -1.13
C ALA A 78 -5.50 -2.90 -2.03
N ASP A 79 -6.52 -3.73 -2.01
CA ASP A 79 -7.67 -3.53 -2.89
C ASP A 79 -8.79 -2.74 -2.19
N SER A 80 -8.40 -1.82 -1.29
CA SER A 80 -9.31 -1.05 -0.44
C SER A 80 -10.05 0.03 -1.23
N LEU A 81 -11.33 0.20 -0.91
CA LEU A 81 -12.06 1.44 -1.18
C LEU A 81 -11.65 2.55 -0.20
N PRO A 82 -11.88 3.83 -0.53
CA PRO A 82 -11.74 4.91 0.45
C PRO A 82 -12.72 4.72 1.62
N TYR A 83 -12.35 5.26 2.77
CA TYR A 83 -13.20 5.34 3.96
C TYR A 83 -12.83 6.59 4.80
N PRO A 84 -13.77 7.23 5.52
CA PRO A 84 -13.54 8.52 6.16
C PRO A 84 -12.32 8.57 7.10
N GLU A 85 -12.05 7.50 7.82
CA GLU A 85 -10.94 7.41 8.78
C GLU A 85 -9.56 7.55 8.12
N LEU A 86 -9.44 7.37 6.80
CA LEU A 86 -8.22 7.65 6.05
C LEU A 86 -7.74 9.10 6.21
N ALA A 87 -8.63 10.06 6.44
CA ALA A 87 -8.24 11.45 6.67
C ALA A 87 -7.41 11.59 7.96
N ALA A 88 -7.90 11.01 9.06
CA ALA A 88 -7.19 11.01 10.34
C ALA A 88 -5.89 10.19 10.27
N ILE A 89 -5.88 9.10 9.51
CA ILE A 89 -4.67 8.32 9.26
C ILE A 89 -3.65 9.16 8.48
N GLY A 90 -4.06 9.84 7.41
CA GLY A 90 -3.18 10.71 6.61
C GLY A 90 -2.56 11.85 7.42
N GLU A 91 -3.35 12.50 8.28
CA GLU A 91 -2.86 13.57 9.16
C GLU A 91 -1.87 13.08 10.22
N ARG A 92 -2.13 11.92 10.81
CA ARG A 92 -1.26 11.29 11.79
C ARG A 92 0.05 10.81 11.17
N GLU A 93 -0.05 10.12 10.04
CA GLU A 93 1.08 9.39 9.47
C GLU A 93 1.96 10.25 8.57
N LYS A 94 1.37 11.25 7.87
CA LYS A 94 2.05 12.15 6.93
C LYS A 94 2.81 11.38 5.84
N PHE A 95 2.06 10.73 4.95
CA PHE A 95 2.61 9.87 3.92
C PHE A 95 3.41 10.62 2.86
N ASP A 96 4.53 10.03 2.46
CA ASP A 96 5.33 10.51 1.34
C ASP A 96 4.80 9.94 0.03
N VAL A 97 4.46 8.64 0.03
CA VAL A 97 3.94 7.93 -1.14
C VAL A 97 2.69 7.15 -0.77
N VAL A 98 1.61 7.27 -1.55
CA VAL A 98 0.41 6.43 -1.41
C VAL A 98 0.10 5.75 -2.73
N PHE A 99 0.00 4.42 -2.70
CA PHE A 99 -0.53 3.63 -3.81
C PHE A 99 -2.06 3.64 -3.74
N CYS A 100 -2.71 4.13 -4.79
CA CYS A 100 -4.15 4.33 -4.86
C CYS A 100 -4.77 3.34 -5.85
N THR A 101 -5.65 2.47 -5.37
CA THR A 101 -6.32 1.45 -6.19
C THR A 101 -7.33 2.11 -7.11
N VAL A 102 -7.14 1.96 -8.43
CA VAL A 102 -7.98 2.64 -9.44
C VAL A 102 -8.78 1.67 -10.33
N GLY A 103 -8.70 0.36 -10.11
CA GLY A 103 -9.45 -0.62 -10.89
C GLY A 103 -9.28 -2.09 -10.47
N ILE A 104 -9.86 -2.98 -11.30
CA ILE A 104 -9.92 -4.46 -11.18
C ILE A 104 -10.69 -4.97 -9.95
N ALA A 105 -10.48 -4.38 -8.78
CA ALA A 105 -11.18 -4.75 -7.56
C ALA A 105 -12.63 -4.24 -7.55
N PRO A 106 -13.56 -4.92 -6.86
CA PRO A 106 -14.96 -4.52 -6.80
C PRO A 106 -15.15 -3.06 -6.40
N SER A 107 -15.92 -2.31 -7.20
CA SER A 107 -16.26 -0.89 -6.98
C SER A 107 -15.09 0.10 -7.02
N THR A 108 -13.89 -0.32 -7.40
CA THR A 108 -12.74 0.58 -7.55
C THR A 108 -12.75 1.30 -8.90
N SER A 109 -12.36 2.56 -8.90
CA SER A 109 -12.28 3.43 -10.07
C SER A 109 -11.22 4.54 -9.87
N PRO A 110 -10.88 5.30 -10.92
CA PRO A 110 -10.04 6.49 -10.77
C PRO A 110 -10.55 7.49 -9.73
N GLU A 111 -11.87 7.65 -9.60
CA GLU A 111 -12.51 8.51 -8.60
C GLU A 111 -12.32 7.99 -7.18
N THR A 112 -12.50 6.68 -6.95
CA THR A 112 -12.29 6.11 -5.61
C THR A 112 -10.81 6.16 -5.22
N GLY A 113 -9.90 5.93 -6.18
CA GLY A 113 -8.47 6.11 -5.96
C GLY A 113 -8.12 7.57 -5.67
N PHE A 114 -8.71 8.52 -6.40
CA PHE A 114 -8.53 9.95 -6.13
C PHE A 114 -9.01 10.32 -4.72
N GLU A 115 -10.12 9.74 -4.26
CA GLU A 115 -10.62 9.98 -2.90
C GLU A 115 -9.64 9.47 -1.84
N ILE A 116 -8.98 8.33 -2.05
CA ILE A 116 -7.88 7.87 -1.19
C ILE A 116 -6.78 8.93 -1.12
N ALA A 117 -6.32 9.44 -2.26
CA ALA A 117 -5.29 10.48 -2.30
C ALA A 117 -5.75 11.80 -1.63
N ARG A 118 -7.02 12.19 -1.82
CA ARG A 118 -7.62 13.40 -1.22
C ARG A 118 -7.69 13.31 0.31
N LEU A 119 -8.05 12.14 0.85
CA LEU A 119 -8.12 11.90 2.29
C LEU A 119 -6.71 11.82 2.90
N THR A 120 -5.78 11.15 2.22
CA THR A 120 -4.43 10.89 2.76
C THR A 120 -3.42 12.02 2.51
N LYS A 121 -3.67 12.90 1.53
CA LYS A 121 -2.87 14.08 1.15
C LYS A 121 -1.36 13.81 1.07
N PRO A 122 -0.91 12.79 0.31
CA PRO A 122 0.51 12.45 0.24
C PRO A 122 1.29 13.46 -0.60
N GLN A 123 2.62 13.42 -0.52
CA GLN A 123 3.48 14.15 -1.46
C GLN A 123 3.38 13.56 -2.87
N VAL A 124 3.37 12.22 -2.98
CA VAL A 124 3.26 11.47 -4.23
C VAL A 124 2.11 10.47 -4.13
N ALA A 125 1.24 10.45 -5.15
CA ALA A 125 0.20 9.46 -5.30
C ALA A 125 0.42 8.62 -6.58
N VAL A 126 0.26 7.31 -6.46
CA VAL A 126 0.56 6.32 -7.50
C VAL A 126 -0.72 5.55 -7.84
N PRO A 127 -1.34 5.73 -9.02
CA PRO A 127 -2.46 4.88 -9.42
C PRO A 127 -1.97 3.48 -9.74
N TYR A 128 -2.58 2.45 -9.15
CA TYR A 128 -2.22 1.05 -9.39
C TYR A 128 -3.45 0.12 -9.39
N HIS A 129 -3.18 -1.19 -9.49
CA HIS A 129 -4.21 -2.24 -9.54
C HIS A 129 -5.08 -2.15 -10.81
N THR A 130 -4.48 -1.73 -11.92
CA THR A 130 -5.13 -1.70 -13.24
C THR A 130 -4.09 -1.91 -14.33
N ASN A 131 -4.54 -2.46 -15.47
CA ASN A 131 -3.77 -2.48 -16.72
C ASN A 131 -4.22 -1.37 -17.69
N SER A 132 -5.15 -0.51 -17.28
CA SER A 132 -5.71 0.54 -18.12
C SER A 132 -4.96 1.85 -17.95
N VAL A 133 -4.19 2.21 -18.97
CA VAL A 133 -3.54 3.53 -19.08
C VAL A 133 -4.56 4.67 -18.99
N ALA A 134 -5.76 4.47 -19.55
CA ALA A 134 -6.84 5.46 -19.48
C ALA A 134 -7.32 5.70 -18.05
N GLN A 135 -7.41 4.67 -17.21
CA GLN A 135 -7.77 4.82 -15.80
C GLN A 135 -6.67 5.55 -15.01
N GLN A 136 -5.41 5.21 -15.26
CA GLN A 136 -4.27 5.89 -14.63
C GLN A 136 -4.23 7.37 -15.03
N GLN A 137 -4.46 7.70 -16.30
CA GLN A 137 -4.48 9.08 -16.78
C GLN A 137 -5.66 9.86 -16.18
N LYS A 138 -6.85 9.27 -16.13
CA LYS A 138 -8.02 9.90 -15.52
C LYS A 138 -7.78 10.25 -14.04
N PHE A 139 -7.12 9.36 -13.30
CA PHE A 139 -6.71 9.64 -11.92
C PHE A 139 -5.72 10.81 -11.85
N ALA A 140 -4.72 10.86 -12.74
CA ALA A 140 -3.76 11.95 -12.79
C ALA A 140 -4.42 13.30 -13.09
N ASP A 141 -5.42 13.31 -13.99
CA ASP A 141 -6.18 14.52 -14.33
C ASP A 141 -7.01 15.03 -13.13
N LEU A 142 -7.63 14.11 -12.37
CA LEU A 142 -8.34 14.45 -11.12
C LEU A 142 -7.40 15.07 -10.08
N LEU A 143 -6.22 14.48 -9.86
CA LEU A 143 -5.20 15.04 -8.95
C LEU A 143 -4.75 16.42 -9.38
N LYS A 144 -4.43 16.60 -10.67
CA LYS A 144 -3.98 17.90 -11.20
C LYS A 144 -5.03 18.99 -10.99
N LYS A 145 -6.31 18.66 -11.11
CA LYS A 145 -7.42 19.59 -10.98
C LYS A 145 -7.72 19.95 -9.53
N GLU A 146 -7.80 18.96 -8.64
CA GLU A 146 -8.37 19.12 -7.29
C GLU A 146 -7.34 19.03 -6.16
N LEU A 147 -6.16 18.45 -6.41
CA LEU A 147 -5.09 18.26 -5.42
C LEU A 147 -3.69 18.61 -6.00
N PRO A 148 -3.48 19.84 -6.51
CA PRO A 148 -2.28 20.19 -7.28
C PRO A 148 -0.96 20.16 -6.49
N ARG A 149 -1.01 20.04 -5.16
CA ARG A 149 0.18 19.89 -4.30
C ARG A 149 0.67 18.45 -4.20
N THR A 150 -0.14 17.47 -4.59
CA THR A 150 0.24 16.06 -4.64
C THR A 150 0.70 15.73 -6.04
N ALA A 151 1.94 15.26 -6.18
CA ALA A 151 2.46 14.80 -7.45
C ALA A 151 1.80 13.46 -7.83
N CYS A 152 1.45 13.29 -9.11
CA CYS A 152 1.02 12.01 -9.64
C CYS A 152 2.18 11.29 -10.31
N LEU A 153 2.49 10.06 -9.86
CA LEU A 153 3.48 9.19 -10.49
C LEU A 153 2.75 8.02 -11.14
N ILE A 154 2.63 8.03 -12.47
CA ILE A 154 2.12 6.88 -13.23
C ILE A 154 3.26 5.86 -13.38
N PRO A 155 3.15 4.65 -12.79
CA PRO A 155 4.24 3.69 -12.82
C PRO A 155 4.32 2.95 -14.16
N GLU A 156 5.54 2.76 -14.66
CA GLU A 156 5.85 1.94 -15.81
C GLU A 156 6.25 0.52 -15.36
N LEU A 157 5.80 -0.49 -16.09
CA LEU A 157 6.17 -1.88 -15.79
C LEU A 157 7.68 -2.06 -15.87
N ASN A 158 8.24 -2.76 -14.88
CA ASN A 158 9.67 -3.05 -14.73
C ASN A 158 10.60 -1.84 -14.56
N LYS A 159 10.05 -0.63 -14.35
CA LYS A 159 10.84 0.55 -14.06
C LYS A 159 11.05 0.71 -12.56
N ILE A 160 12.29 1.00 -12.17
CA ILE A 160 12.66 1.28 -10.78
C ILE A 160 12.44 2.77 -10.51
N TYR A 161 11.77 3.06 -9.39
CA TYR A 161 11.58 4.41 -8.88
C TYR A 161 12.26 4.53 -7.52
N GLN A 162 12.95 5.64 -7.30
CA GLN A 162 13.61 5.96 -6.04
C GLN A 162 12.97 7.20 -5.44
N VAL A 163 12.61 7.12 -4.16
CA VAL A 163 12.05 8.22 -3.38
C VAL A 163 12.93 8.38 -2.14
N SER A 164 13.26 9.61 -1.78
CA SER A 164 14.04 9.94 -0.60
C SER A 164 13.49 11.22 0.05
N LYS A 165 13.65 11.33 1.37
CA LYS A 165 13.36 12.59 2.06
C LYS A 165 14.48 13.58 1.83
N ARG A 166 14.10 14.81 1.44
CA ARG A 166 15.04 15.93 1.46
C ARG A 166 15.36 16.24 2.93
N LYS A 167 16.65 16.27 3.27
CA LYS A 167 17.14 16.70 4.58
C LYS A 167 16.91 18.19 4.79
#